data_AF-A0A451C353-F1
#
_entry.id   AF-A0A451C353-F1
#
_cell.length_a   1.000
_cell.length_b   1.000
_cell.length_c   1.000
_cell.angle_alpha   90.00
_cell.angle_beta   90.00
_cell.angle_gamma   90.00
#
_symmetry.space_group_name_H-M   'P 1'
#
loop_
_entity.id
_entity.type
_entity.pdbx_description
1 polymer ?
#
loop_
_entity_poly.entity_id
_entity_poly.type
_entity_poly.pdbx_seq_one_letter_code
_entity_poly.pdbx_strand_id
1 'polypeptide(L)'
;MGLFVHLYINPKGISPGEWESVYQESLTLLRAFPAPLMRIAREEIGTTSRFAYISDLVWDADTQEEHWRVAGDSLSGRHAEDFRLFRHMEKQFTTSFGPPDIKGDVLWAPTDCISYVDGNGIDLFGEKTQGYPYHLAILAVAILFETRFPEQCYLFGDIEPVQAGHMCRWVSKTLNTLLVTPICLDGQRLYRRISALYDDPRHAIERFQTLFRGSDAEGFESLLQYAERQAVLDVFMKELGRYSWLIVTARVISGVASHIQVEETEALHV
;
A
#
# COMPACT_ATOMS: atom_id res chain seq x y z
N MET A 1 4.09 -3.73 -15.22
CA MET A 1 3.67 -3.17 -13.91
C MET A 1 2.39 -3.88 -13.51
N GLY A 2 2.35 -4.46 -12.30
CA GLY A 2 1.15 -5.11 -11.75
C GLY A 2 0.43 -4.17 -10.77
N LEU A 3 -0.72 -4.60 -10.25
CA LEU A 3 -1.44 -3.92 -9.18
C LEU A 3 -1.15 -4.57 -7.82
N PHE A 4 -0.98 -3.76 -6.78
CA PHE A 4 -0.50 -4.19 -5.46
C PHE A 4 -1.43 -3.70 -4.33
N VAL A 5 -1.45 -4.48 -3.24
CA VAL A 5 -2.00 -4.07 -1.94
C VAL A 5 -0.92 -4.34 -0.91
N HIS A 6 -0.42 -3.29 -0.29
CA HIS A 6 0.54 -3.35 0.81
C HIS A 6 -0.16 -3.09 2.13
N LEU A 7 0.20 -3.88 3.13
CA LEU A 7 -0.18 -3.64 4.52
C LEU A 7 1.10 -3.60 5.34
N TYR A 8 1.53 -2.40 5.70
CA TYR A 8 2.68 -2.20 6.56
C TYR A 8 2.25 -2.28 8.02
N ILE A 9 3.04 -2.97 8.85
CA ILE A 9 2.74 -3.13 10.28
C ILE A 9 3.97 -2.89 11.16
N ASN A 10 3.75 -2.20 12.28
CA ASN A 10 4.64 -2.23 13.44
C ASN A 10 4.01 -3.14 14.52
N PRO A 11 4.53 -4.36 14.76
CA PRO A 11 3.92 -5.29 15.71
C PRO A 11 4.00 -4.84 17.17
N LYS A 12 4.77 -3.79 17.48
CA LYS A 12 4.95 -3.30 18.84
C LYS A 12 3.61 -2.80 19.42
N GLY A 13 3.25 -3.36 20.57
CA GLY A 13 2.03 -3.01 21.30
C GLY A 13 0.80 -3.83 20.93
N ILE A 14 0.89 -4.73 19.94
CA ILE A 14 -0.15 -5.70 19.64
C ILE A 14 0.06 -6.94 20.52
N SER A 15 -0.96 -7.34 21.27
CA SER A 15 -0.89 -8.60 22.02
C SER A 15 -1.15 -9.81 21.12
N PRO A 16 -0.62 -11.01 21.45
CA PRO A 16 -0.91 -12.22 20.70
C PRO A 16 -2.42 -12.53 20.59
N GLY A 17 -3.20 -12.22 21.63
CA GLY A 17 -4.64 -12.43 21.64
C GLY A 17 -5.40 -11.49 20.70
N GLU A 18 -5.00 -10.21 20.63
CA GLU A 18 -5.57 -9.27 19.65
C GLU A 18 -5.21 -9.68 18.21
N TRP A 19 -3.95 -10.06 17.97
CA TRP A 19 -3.51 -10.57 16.68
C TRP A 19 -4.35 -11.78 16.22
N GLU A 20 -4.49 -12.78 17.10
CA GLU A 20 -5.26 -13.99 16.80
C GLU A 20 -6.75 -13.67 16.57
N SER A 21 -7.32 -12.73 17.31
CA SER A 21 -8.70 -12.28 17.09
C SER A 21 -8.88 -11.68 15.68
N VAL A 22 -7.96 -10.80 15.26
CA VAL A 22 -8.03 -10.18 13.91
C VAL A 22 -7.75 -11.21 12.82
N TYR A 23 -6.88 -12.19 13.07
CA TYR A 23 -6.70 -13.34 12.19
C TYR A 23 -8.02 -14.08 11.95
N GLN A 24 -8.79 -14.39 13.00
CA GLN A 24 -10.08 -15.08 12.87
C GLN A 24 -11.13 -14.24 12.13
N GLU A 25 -11.17 -12.92 12.39
CA GLU A 25 -12.02 -11.99 11.62
C GLU A 25 -11.62 -11.98 10.14
N SER A 26 -10.32 -11.97 9.83
CA SER A 26 -9.82 -12.01 8.45
C SER A 26 -10.22 -13.30 7.73
N LEU A 27 -10.12 -14.45 8.40
CA LEU A 27 -10.54 -15.74 7.84
C LEU A 27 -12.05 -15.78 7.59
N THR A 28 -12.84 -15.20 8.50
CA THR A 28 -14.29 -15.04 8.33
C THR A 28 -14.62 -14.21 7.09
N LEU A 29 -13.91 -13.09 6.88
CA LEU A 29 -14.05 -12.28 5.66
C LEU A 29 -13.71 -13.08 4.41
N LEU A 30 -12.54 -13.72 4.37
CA LEU A 30 -12.08 -14.47 3.20
C LEU A 30 -13.06 -15.59 2.81
N ARG A 31 -13.63 -16.29 3.80
CA ARG A 31 -14.65 -17.34 3.58
C ARG A 31 -15.99 -16.77 3.10
N ALA A 32 -16.33 -15.56 3.49
CA ALA A 32 -17.56 -14.88 3.08
C ALA A 32 -17.43 -14.11 1.75
N PHE A 33 -16.23 -14.06 1.16
CA PHE A 33 -15.97 -13.26 -0.02
C PHE A 33 -16.80 -13.75 -1.23
N PRO A 34 -17.45 -12.85 -2.01
CA PRO A 34 -18.40 -13.27 -3.04
C PRO A 34 -17.81 -14.11 -4.18
N ALA A 35 -16.52 -13.93 -4.49
CA ALA A 35 -15.80 -14.78 -5.43
C ALA A 35 -15.03 -15.84 -4.62
N PRO A 36 -15.34 -17.14 -4.72
CA PRO A 36 -14.70 -18.12 -3.87
C PRO A 36 -13.18 -18.15 -4.12
N LEU A 37 -12.43 -17.89 -3.06
CA LEU A 37 -10.98 -17.80 -3.07
C LEU A 37 -10.35 -19.19 -3.12
N MET A 38 -9.11 -19.25 -3.59
CA MET A 38 -8.36 -20.49 -3.69
C MET A 38 -6.90 -20.33 -3.25
N ARG A 39 -6.33 -21.41 -2.73
CA ARG A 39 -4.89 -21.58 -2.56
C ARG A 39 -4.35 -22.68 -3.47
N ILE A 40 -3.05 -22.67 -3.71
CA ILE A 40 -2.35 -23.76 -4.39
C ILE A 40 -1.84 -24.75 -3.35
N ALA A 41 -2.09 -26.04 -3.58
CA ALA A 41 -1.62 -27.13 -2.74
C ALA A 41 -0.99 -28.24 -3.57
N ARG A 42 -0.14 -29.04 -2.94
CA ARG A 42 0.37 -30.27 -3.51
C ARG A 42 -0.51 -31.43 -3.07
N GLU A 43 -1.02 -32.17 -4.04
CA GLU A 43 -1.83 -33.37 -3.84
C GLU A 43 -1.02 -34.58 -4.30
N GLU A 44 -0.88 -35.58 -3.42
CA GLU A 44 -0.24 -36.86 -3.75
C GLU A 44 -1.27 -37.83 -4.35
N ILE A 45 -0.96 -38.36 -5.52
CA ILE A 45 -1.77 -39.32 -6.27
C ILE A 45 -0.90 -40.53 -6.58
N GLY A 46 -1.04 -41.57 -5.75
CA GLY A 46 -0.22 -42.77 -5.82
C GLY A 46 1.25 -42.45 -5.53
N THR A 47 2.12 -42.60 -6.54
CA THR A 47 3.55 -42.30 -6.46
C THR A 47 3.93 -40.95 -7.10
N THR A 48 2.94 -40.18 -7.55
CA THR A 48 3.14 -38.89 -8.22
C THR A 48 2.45 -37.77 -7.46
N SER A 49 2.96 -36.55 -7.59
CA SER A 49 2.34 -35.37 -7.01
C SER A 49 1.87 -34.40 -8.09
N ARG A 50 0.74 -33.74 -7.87
CA ARG A 50 0.29 -32.61 -8.70
C ARG A 50 0.01 -31.37 -7.86
N PHE A 51 -0.01 -30.21 -8.50
CA PHE A 51 -0.56 -29.00 -7.90
C PHE A 51 -2.07 -28.94 -8.17
N ALA A 52 -2.83 -28.55 -7.15
CA ALA A 52 -4.28 -28.39 -7.22
C ALA A 52 -4.71 -27.08 -6.57
N TYR A 53 -5.79 -26.49 -7.09
CA TYR A 53 -6.48 -25.39 -6.45
C TYR A 53 -7.44 -25.93 -5.39
N ILE A 54 -7.32 -25.42 -4.17
CA ILE A 54 -8.13 -25.83 -3.02
C ILE A 54 -8.86 -24.60 -2.47
N SER A 55 -10.15 -24.76 -2.17
CA SER A 55 -11.02 -23.71 -1.61
C SER A 55 -10.90 -23.57 -0.09
N ASP A 56 -10.43 -24.60 0.61
CA ASP A 56 -10.01 -24.47 2.00
C ASP A 56 -8.74 -23.63 2.07
N LEU A 57 -8.84 -22.44 2.66
CA LEU A 57 -7.76 -21.46 2.70
C LEU A 57 -6.75 -21.74 3.82
N VAL A 58 -7.11 -22.56 4.81
CA VAL A 58 -6.26 -22.81 5.98
C VAL A 58 -5.23 -23.87 5.67
N TRP A 59 -4.02 -23.64 6.15
CA TRP A 59 -2.87 -24.52 6.08
C TRP A 59 -2.40 -24.86 7.50
N ASP A 60 -1.99 -26.11 7.73
CA ASP A 60 -1.51 -26.64 9.03
C ASP A 60 -2.40 -26.23 10.23
N ALA A 61 -3.72 -26.41 10.08
CA ALA A 61 -4.71 -26.09 11.10
C ALA A 61 -4.39 -26.71 12.46
N ASP A 62 -4.65 -25.96 13.53
CA ASP A 62 -4.41 -26.32 14.94
C ASP A 62 -2.92 -26.56 15.28
N THR A 63 -2.01 -26.00 14.49
CA THR A 63 -0.56 -26.05 14.74
C THR A 63 0.06 -24.65 14.85
N GLN A 64 1.31 -24.56 15.33
CA GLN A 64 2.07 -23.30 15.33
C GLN A 64 2.34 -22.74 13.92
N GLU A 65 2.16 -23.56 12.88
CA GLU A 65 2.32 -23.18 11.48
C GLU A 65 0.98 -22.77 10.84
N GLU A 66 -0.11 -22.70 11.61
CA GLU A 66 -1.42 -22.34 11.08
C GLU A 66 -1.39 -20.96 10.41
N HIS A 67 -1.78 -20.93 9.14
CA HIS A 67 -1.95 -19.71 8.37
C HIS A 67 -3.06 -19.89 7.35
N TRP A 68 -3.69 -18.79 6.95
CA TRP A 68 -4.48 -18.82 5.72
C TRP A 68 -3.60 -18.41 4.54
N ARG A 69 -3.94 -18.92 3.34
CA ARG A 69 -3.28 -18.55 2.08
C ARG A 69 -4.32 -18.27 1.00
N VAL A 70 -4.07 -17.24 0.19
CA VAL A 70 -4.87 -16.87 -0.99
C VAL A 70 -3.93 -16.65 -2.16
N ALA A 71 -4.13 -17.41 -3.24
CA ALA A 71 -3.37 -17.30 -4.48
C ALA A 71 -4.21 -16.68 -5.61
N GLY A 72 -5.52 -16.84 -5.55
CA GLY A 72 -6.44 -16.41 -6.59
C GLY A 72 -7.89 -16.65 -6.24
N ASP A 73 -8.74 -16.65 -7.26
CA ASP A 73 -10.17 -16.93 -7.14
C ASP A 73 -10.66 -17.90 -8.22
N SER A 74 -11.65 -18.71 -7.84
CA SER A 74 -12.26 -19.72 -8.71
C SER A 74 -13.16 -19.12 -9.80
N LEU A 75 -13.67 -17.91 -9.61
CA LEU A 75 -14.57 -17.25 -10.57
C LEU A 75 -13.83 -16.84 -11.85
N SER A 76 -12.65 -16.25 -11.70
CA SER A 76 -11.78 -15.90 -12.82
C SER A 76 -10.91 -17.06 -13.29
N GLY A 77 -10.66 -18.04 -12.40
CA GLY A 77 -9.68 -19.11 -12.63
C GLY A 77 -8.24 -18.59 -12.71
N ARG A 78 -8.01 -17.33 -12.32
CA ARG A 78 -6.70 -16.67 -12.37
C ARG A 78 -6.09 -16.59 -10.97
N HIS A 79 -4.77 -16.59 -10.95
CA HIS A 79 -3.96 -16.38 -9.77
C HIS A 79 -2.82 -15.43 -10.14
N ALA A 80 -2.21 -14.78 -9.16
CA ALA A 80 -0.89 -14.17 -9.33
C ALA A 80 0.03 -14.62 -8.20
N GLU A 81 0.47 -13.71 -7.35
CA GLU A 81 1.33 -14.01 -6.21
C GLU A 81 0.49 -14.41 -4.97
N ASP A 82 1.15 -15.04 -4.00
CA ASP A 82 0.52 -15.68 -2.84
C ASP A 82 0.50 -14.76 -1.62
N PHE A 83 -0.68 -14.57 -1.05
CA PHE A 83 -0.87 -13.85 0.20
C PHE A 83 -1.06 -14.85 1.33
N ARG A 84 -0.35 -14.64 2.45
CA ARG A 84 -0.46 -15.50 3.63
C ARG A 84 -0.41 -14.68 4.91
N LEU A 85 -1.09 -15.18 5.93
CA LEU A 85 -1.07 -14.60 7.27
C LEU A 85 -1.09 -15.72 8.30
N PHE A 86 -0.12 -15.73 9.21
CA PHE A 86 -0.04 -16.70 10.29
C PHE A 86 -0.97 -16.33 11.45
N ARG A 87 -1.62 -17.34 12.02
CA ARG A 87 -2.45 -17.20 13.23
C ARG A 87 -1.61 -16.78 14.43
N HIS A 88 -0.40 -17.33 14.53
CA HIS A 88 0.49 -17.08 15.66
C HIS A 88 1.46 -15.94 15.35
N MET A 89 1.38 -14.88 16.16
CA MET A 89 2.18 -13.67 16.01
C MET A 89 3.69 -13.95 16.04
N GLU A 90 4.13 -14.85 16.92
CA GLU A 90 5.53 -15.28 16.98
C GLU A 90 5.98 -15.85 15.64
N LYS A 91 5.17 -16.72 15.02
CA LYS A 91 5.50 -17.29 13.72
C LYS A 91 5.52 -16.24 12.60
N GLN A 92 4.60 -15.27 12.65
CA GLN A 92 4.50 -14.20 11.65
C GLN A 92 5.77 -13.32 11.62
N PHE A 93 6.31 -12.98 12.78
CA PHE A 93 7.37 -11.96 12.91
C PHE A 93 8.74 -12.51 13.32
N THR A 94 8.85 -13.81 13.62
CA THR A 94 10.15 -14.44 13.87
C THR A 94 10.91 -14.60 12.56
N THR A 95 12.00 -13.85 12.42
CA THR A 95 12.99 -14.05 11.37
C THR A 95 14.19 -14.82 11.91
N SER A 96 15.06 -15.32 11.03
CA SER A 96 16.34 -15.92 11.43
C SER A 96 17.26 -14.96 12.23
N PHE A 97 16.96 -13.66 12.21
CA PHE A 97 17.69 -12.61 12.93
C PHE A 97 16.94 -12.08 14.15
N GLY A 98 15.84 -12.72 14.55
CA GLY A 98 14.95 -12.26 15.62
C GLY A 98 13.84 -11.31 15.13
N PRO A 99 12.99 -10.80 16.04
CA PRO A 99 11.94 -9.85 15.68
C PRO A 99 12.57 -8.50 15.25
N PRO A 100 12.01 -7.80 14.25
CA PRO A 100 12.50 -6.50 13.85
C PRO A 100 12.44 -5.47 14.99
N ASP A 101 13.55 -4.78 15.27
CA ASP A 101 13.59 -3.67 16.26
C ASP A 101 13.05 -2.37 15.63
N ILE A 102 11.73 -2.33 15.43
CA ILE A 102 11.03 -1.16 14.88
C ILE A 102 10.75 -0.14 15.98
N LYS A 103 11.21 1.10 15.78
CA LYS A 103 11.07 2.20 16.75
C LYS A 103 10.26 3.34 16.16
N GLY A 104 9.09 3.61 16.72
CA GLY A 104 8.24 4.75 16.35
C GLY A 104 6.97 4.34 15.62
N ASP A 105 6.28 5.33 15.07
CA ASP A 105 5.04 5.15 14.30
C ASP A 105 5.34 4.48 12.95
N VAL A 106 4.42 3.63 12.46
CA VAL A 106 4.55 2.93 11.17
C VAL A 106 4.66 3.89 9.97
N LEU A 107 4.04 5.08 10.06
CA LEU A 107 4.08 6.10 9.02
C LEU A 107 5.36 6.92 9.02
N TRP A 108 6.19 6.84 10.07
CA TRP A 108 7.42 7.61 10.14
C TRP A 108 8.46 7.07 9.15
N ALA A 109 9.28 7.96 8.61
CA ALA A 109 10.43 7.62 7.77
C ALA A 109 11.57 8.62 8.04
N PRO A 110 12.84 8.18 8.01
CA PRO A 110 14.00 9.06 7.99
C PRO A 110 13.92 10.09 6.85
N THR A 111 14.48 11.28 7.04
CA THR A 111 14.38 12.37 6.05
C THR A 111 15.03 12.04 4.70
N ASP A 112 16.05 11.18 4.69
CA ASP A 112 16.71 10.67 3.49
C ASP A 112 15.91 9.58 2.76
N CYS A 113 14.89 9.01 3.42
CA CYS A 113 13.98 8.00 2.89
C CYS A 113 12.50 8.43 2.96
N ILE A 114 12.22 9.74 3.08
CA ILE A 114 10.87 10.25 3.37
C ILE A 114 9.86 9.93 2.25
N SER A 115 10.38 9.75 1.03
CA SER A 115 9.64 9.36 -0.18
C SER A 115 9.42 7.85 -0.33
N TYR A 116 9.98 7.03 0.56
CA TYR A 116 9.79 5.58 0.52
C TYR A 116 8.51 5.17 1.25
N VAL A 117 7.70 4.35 0.61
CA VAL A 117 6.30 4.12 1.01
C VAL A 117 6.14 3.21 2.22
N ASP A 118 7.15 2.38 2.49
CA ASP A 118 7.24 1.41 3.57
C ASP A 118 7.32 2.06 4.96
N GLY A 119 7.89 3.26 5.03
CA GLY A 119 8.05 3.96 6.29
C GLY A 119 8.86 3.15 7.29
N ASN A 120 8.26 2.87 8.44
CA ASN A 120 8.89 2.14 9.53
C ASN A 120 8.15 0.82 9.81
N GLY A 121 7.40 0.30 8.83
CA GLY A 121 6.64 -0.94 8.97
C GLY A 121 7.27 -2.14 8.27
N ILE A 122 6.84 -3.33 8.68
CA ILE A 122 7.08 -4.59 7.96
C ILE A 122 5.94 -4.74 6.96
N ASP A 123 6.26 -5.05 5.71
CA ASP A 123 5.23 -5.38 4.72
C ASP A 123 4.68 -6.80 4.95
N LEU A 124 3.38 -6.91 5.23
CA LEU A 124 2.68 -8.19 5.38
C LEU A 124 2.21 -8.78 4.06
N PHE A 125 1.93 -7.96 3.04
CA PHE A 125 1.17 -8.38 1.86
C PHE A 125 1.78 -8.04 0.50
N GLY A 126 2.86 -7.26 0.39
CA GLY A 126 3.35 -6.56 -0.82
C GLY A 126 3.59 -7.29 -2.15
N GLU A 127 3.05 -8.49 -2.30
CA GLU A 127 2.86 -9.26 -3.51
C GLU A 127 1.81 -8.63 -4.46
N LYS A 128 1.86 -9.03 -5.73
CA LYS A 128 1.00 -8.59 -6.84
C LYS A 128 -0.32 -9.33 -6.83
N THR A 129 -1.38 -8.54 -6.97
CA THR A 129 -2.75 -9.02 -7.19
C THR A 129 -3.15 -9.05 -8.67
N GLN A 130 -2.44 -8.28 -9.52
CA GLN A 130 -2.78 -8.06 -10.94
C GLN A 130 -4.21 -7.52 -11.19
N GLY A 131 -4.89 -7.02 -10.15
CA GLY A 131 -6.27 -6.54 -10.23
C GLY A 131 -7.32 -7.63 -10.42
N TYR A 132 -6.97 -8.91 -10.21
CA TYR A 132 -7.95 -9.99 -10.24
C TYR A 132 -8.93 -9.89 -9.06
N PRO A 133 -10.11 -10.53 -9.10
CA PRO A 133 -11.14 -10.37 -8.07
C PRO A 133 -10.66 -10.52 -6.63
N TYR A 134 -9.68 -11.40 -6.37
CA TYR A 134 -9.10 -11.56 -5.04
C TYR A 134 -8.31 -10.33 -4.54
N HIS A 135 -7.94 -9.38 -5.40
CA HIS A 135 -7.42 -8.05 -5.01
C HIS A 135 -8.34 -7.39 -3.98
N LEU A 136 -9.65 -7.42 -4.21
CA LEU A 136 -10.64 -6.84 -3.31
C LEU A 136 -10.74 -7.61 -1.99
N ALA A 137 -10.50 -8.91 -2.00
CA ALA A 137 -10.44 -9.72 -0.77
C ALA A 137 -9.22 -9.34 0.08
N ILE A 138 -8.04 -9.19 -0.54
CA ILE A 138 -6.83 -8.74 0.16
C ILE A 138 -6.99 -7.30 0.67
N LEU A 139 -7.55 -6.41 -0.15
CA LEU A 139 -7.89 -5.04 0.27
C LEU A 139 -8.82 -5.05 1.48
N ALA A 140 -9.86 -5.88 1.49
CA ALA A 140 -10.77 -5.99 2.63
C ALA A 140 -10.08 -6.44 3.92
N VAL A 141 -9.15 -7.39 3.83
CA VAL A 141 -8.32 -7.79 4.98
C VAL A 141 -7.41 -6.66 5.43
N ALA A 142 -6.78 -5.93 4.51
CA ALA A 142 -5.93 -4.81 4.88
C ALA A 142 -6.69 -3.67 5.57
N ILE A 143 -7.90 -3.34 5.10
CA ILE A 143 -8.80 -2.37 5.74
C ILE A 143 -9.18 -2.82 7.16
N LEU A 144 -9.47 -4.12 7.33
CA LEU A 144 -9.74 -4.69 8.65
C LEU A 144 -8.56 -4.47 9.61
N PHE A 145 -7.35 -4.81 9.18
CA PHE A 145 -6.13 -4.65 9.98
C PHE A 145 -5.86 -3.19 10.36
N GLU A 146 -5.99 -2.26 9.41
CA GLU A 146 -5.82 -0.83 9.68
C GLU A 146 -6.89 -0.30 10.64
N THR A 147 -8.12 -0.83 10.60
CA THR A 147 -9.17 -0.44 11.53
C THR A 147 -8.91 -0.98 12.95
N ARG A 148 -8.42 -2.22 13.07
CA ARG A 148 -8.17 -2.86 14.36
C ARG A 148 -6.90 -2.37 15.03
N PHE A 149 -5.90 -1.98 14.24
CA PHE A 149 -4.61 -1.51 14.72
C PHE A 149 -4.23 -0.16 14.07
N PRO A 150 -4.98 0.92 14.34
CA PRO A 150 -4.85 2.18 13.60
C PRO A 150 -3.50 2.87 13.76
N GLU A 151 -2.78 2.62 14.86
CA GLU A 151 -1.45 3.21 15.10
C GLU A 151 -0.32 2.29 14.60
N GLN A 152 -0.60 1.01 14.40
CA GLN A 152 0.40 0.00 14.06
C GLN A 152 0.35 -0.37 12.58
N CYS A 153 -0.81 -0.25 11.93
CA CYS A 153 -1.00 -0.63 10.54
C CYS A 153 -1.13 0.58 9.63
N TYR A 154 -0.72 0.38 8.38
CA TYR A 154 -0.88 1.34 7.30
C TYR A 154 -1.11 0.61 5.98
N LEU A 155 -2.24 0.92 5.35
CA LEU A 155 -2.63 0.38 4.04
C LEU A 155 -2.14 1.29 2.92
N PHE A 156 -1.56 0.68 1.89
CA PHE A 156 -1.07 1.37 0.71
C PHE A 156 -1.18 0.52 -0.55
N GLY A 157 -1.08 1.14 -1.73
CA GLY A 157 -1.03 0.44 -3.01
C GLY A 157 -1.94 1.05 -4.06
N ASP A 158 -2.32 0.23 -5.03
CA ASP A 158 -3.22 0.62 -6.12
C ASP A 158 -4.67 0.47 -5.65
N ILE A 159 -5.18 1.49 -4.97
CA ILE A 159 -6.48 1.47 -4.30
C ILE A 159 -7.32 2.63 -4.82
N GLU A 160 -8.42 2.32 -5.49
CA GLU A 160 -9.38 3.36 -5.87
C GLU A 160 -10.32 3.70 -4.69
N PRO A 161 -10.67 4.99 -4.47
CA PRO A 161 -11.60 5.38 -3.41
C PRO A 161 -12.94 4.64 -3.45
N VAL A 162 -13.46 4.37 -4.66
CA VAL A 162 -14.71 3.63 -4.85
C VAL A 162 -14.57 2.18 -4.36
N GLN A 163 -13.45 1.52 -4.69
CA GLN A 163 -13.17 0.14 -4.25
C GLN A 163 -13.04 0.08 -2.72
N ALA A 164 -12.27 0.99 -2.13
CA ALA A 164 -12.12 1.08 -0.67
C ALA A 164 -13.47 1.31 0.02
N GLY A 165 -14.30 2.23 -0.50
CA GLY A 165 -15.64 2.49 0.04
C GLY A 165 -16.57 1.27 -0.08
N HIS A 166 -16.47 0.51 -1.17
CA HIS A 166 -17.22 -0.74 -1.36
C HIS A 166 -16.80 -1.81 -0.35
N MET A 167 -15.49 -2.00 -0.17
CA MET A 167 -14.95 -2.99 0.75
C MET A 167 -15.21 -2.60 2.21
N CYS A 168 -15.12 -1.32 2.59
CA CYS A 168 -15.50 -0.85 3.92
C CYS A 168 -16.95 -1.22 4.25
N ARG A 169 -17.89 -0.97 3.33
CA ARG A 169 -19.32 -1.33 3.53
C ARG A 169 -19.52 -2.85 3.61
N TRP A 170 -18.84 -3.59 2.74
CA TRP A 170 -18.95 -5.05 2.72
C TRP A 170 -18.41 -5.67 4.01
N VAL A 171 -17.19 -5.33 4.45
CA VAL A 171 -16.62 -5.82 5.71
C VAL A 171 -17.47 -5.40 6.90
N SER A 172 -17.94 -4.15 6.94
CA SER A 172 -18.82 -3.67 8.02
C SER A 172 -20.09 -4.51 8.14
N LYS A 173 -20.69 -4.88 7.01
CA LYS A 173 -21.86 -5.76 6.94
C LYS A 173 -21.53 -7.20 7.35
N THR A 174 -20.40 -7.73 6.91
CA THR A 174 -20.00 -9.13 7.15
C THR A 174 -19.63 -9.38 8.61
N LEU A 175 -18.90 -8.46 9.24
CA LEU A 175 -18.44 -8.58 10.62
C LEU A 175 -19.33 -7.83 11.63
N ASN A 176 -20.37 -7.14 11.16
CA ASN A 176 -21.23 -6.29 11.98
C ASN A 176 -20.43 -5.29 12.85
N THR A 177 -19.42 -4.67 12.23
CA THR A 177 -18.53 -3.68 12.87
C THR A 177 -18.56 -2.40 12.06
N LEU A 178 -18.36 -1.26 12.71
CA LEU A 178 -18.04 -0.03 11.98
C LEU A 178 -16.59 -0.11 11.53
N LEU A 179 -16.34 0.18 10.26
CA LEU A 179 -15.01 0.41 9.74
C LEU A 179 -14.76 1.90 9.47
N VAL A 180 -13.49 2.25 9.56
CA VAL A 180 -13.03 3.59 9.23
C VAL A 180 -12.41 3.57 7.84
N THR A 181 -12.61 4.65 7.07
CA THR A 181 -11.90 4.85 5.80
C THR A 181 -10.38 4.71 6.01
N PRO A 182 -9.68 4.00 5.11
CA PRO A 182 -8.23 3.90 5.13
C PRO A 182 -7.57 5.26 5.26
N ILE A 183 -6.52 5.36 6.07
CA ILE A 183 -5.91 6.66 6.38
C ILE A 183 -5.29 7.29 5.12
N CYS A 184 -4.79 6.48 4.18
CA CYS A 184 -4.25 6.96 2.90
C CYS A 184 -5.30 7.66 2.02
N LEU A 185 -6.60 7.47 2.29
CA LEU A 185 -7.71 8.13 1.60
C LEU A 185 -8.39 9.23 2.42
N ASP A 186 -7.88 9.51 3.63
CA ASP A 186 -8.42 10.53 4.54
C ASP A 186 -7.36 11.61 4.80
N GLY A 187 -7.39 12.67 3.99
CA GLY A 187 -6.34 13.69 4.00
C GLY A 187 -6.21 14.42 5.34
N GLN A 188 -7.33 14.65 6.03
CA GLN A 188 -7.34 15.27 7.36
C GLN A 188 -6.69 14.36 8.40
N ARG A 189 -7.11 13.10 8.50
CA ARG A 189 -6.56 12.15 9.49
C ARG A 189 -5.09 11.86 9.20
N LEU A 190 -4.73 11.68 7.94
CA LEU A 190 -3.35 11.43 7.53
C LEU A 190 -2.43 12.60 7.89
N TYR A 191 -2.77 13.82 7.46
CA TYR A 191 -1.89 14.97 7.70
C TYR A 191 -1.72 15.25 9.20
N ARG A 192 -2.81 15.20 9.98
CA ARG A 192 -2.74 15.39 11.43
C ARG A 192 -1.79 14.39 12.09
N ARG A 193 -1.89 13.11 11.74
CA ARG A 193 -0.99 12.08 12.27
C ARG A 193 0.46 12.34 11.87
N ILE A 194 0.71 12.60 10.59
CA ILE A 194 2.07 12.86 10.08
C ILE A 194 2.68 14.12 10.71
N SER A 195 1.91 15.19 10.88
CA SER A 195 2.40 16.45 11.45
C SER A 195 2.94 16.31 12.88
N ALA A 196 2.47 15.32 13.63
CA ALA A 196 2.97 15.01 14.96
C ALA A 196 4.29 14.20 14.95
N LEU A 197 4.70 13.67 13.79
CA LEU A 197 5.88 12.82 13.64
C LEU A 197 7.14 13.58 13.22
N TYR A 198 6.99 14.83 12.77
CA TYR A 198 8.09 15.64 12.22
C TYR A 198 8.10 17.04 12.83
N ASP A 199 9.27 17.47 13.30
CA ASP A 199 9.45 18.83 13.83
C ASP A 199 9.38 19.91 12.73
N ASP A 200 9.84 19.58 11.52
CA ASP A 200 9.80 20.47 10.36
C ASP A 200 8.54 20.19 9.52
N PRO A 201 7.61 21.17 9.38
CA PRO A 201 6.39 21.02 8.60
C PRO A 201 6.63 20.61 7.13
N ARG A 202 7.79 20.93 6.55
CA ARG A 202 8.12 20.57 5.16
C ARG A 202 8.31 19.06 5.01
N HIS A 203 8.91 18.40 6.00
CA HIS A 203 9.01 16.94 6.02
C HIS A 203 7.63 16.31 6.20
N ALA A 204 6.77 16.87 7.05
CA ALA A 204 5.40 16.40 7.18
C ALA A 204 4.60 16.50 5.86
N ILE A 205 4.77 17.60 5.11
CA ILE A 205 4.14 17.77 3.80
C ILE A 205 4.66 16.74 2.78
N GLU A 206 5.98 16.57 2.67
CA GLU A 206 6.58 15.60 1.75
C GLU A 206 6.15 14.16 2.06
N ARG A 207 6.09 13.82 3.37
CA ARG A 207 5.59 12.52 3.81
C ARG A 207 4.11 12.34 3.49
N PHE A 208 3.28 13.36 3.70
CA PHE A 208 1.87 13.34 3.33
C PHE A 208 1.69 13.11 1.82
N GLN A 209 2.41 13.84 0.97
CA GLN A 209 2.35 13.69 -0.48
C GLN A 209 2.78 12.29 -0.93
N THR A 210 3.72 11.66 -0.22
CA THR A 210 4.16 10.29 -0.49
C THR A 210 3.06 9.27 -0.21
N LEU A 211 2.35 9.44 0.91
CA LEU A 211 1.43 8.45 1.45
C LEU A 211 -0.02 8.63 1.02
N PHE A 212 -0.44 9.85 0.70
CA PHE A 212 -1.83 10.13 0.32
C PHE A 212 -2.17 9.50 -1.03
N ARG A 213 -3.37 8.88 -1.11
CA ARG A 213 -3.87 8.15 -2.28
C ARG A 213 -5.23 8.65 -2.76
N GLY A 214 -5.75 9.72 -2.18
CA GLY A 214 -6.87 10.46 -2.77
C GLY A 214 -6.45 11.26 -4.00
N SER A 215 -7.37 12.05 -4.54
CA SER A 215 -7.07 12.89 -5.70
C SER A 215 -6.11 14.04 -5.36
N ASP A 216 -5.36 14.53 -6.35
CA ASP A 216 -4.47 15.68 -6.18
C ASP A 216 -5.19 16.91 -5.61
N ALA A 217 -6.46 17.12 -6.02
CA ALA A 217 -7.30 18.21 -5.52
C ALA A 217 -7.58 18.08 -4.02
N GLU A 218 -7.98 16.89 -3.55
CA GLU A 218 -8.23 16.62 -2.12
C GLU A 218 -6.94 16.71 -1.31
N GLY A 219 -5.82 16.24 -1.87
CA GLY A 219 -4.51 16.33 -1.23
C GLY A 219 -4.09 17.78 -1.05
N PHE A 220 -4.26 18.60 -2.09
CA PHE A 220 -3.98 20.03 -2.03
C PHE A 220 -4.89 20.78 -1.06
N GLU A 221 -6.19 20.49 -1.07
CA GLU A 221 -7.16 21.06 -0.13
C GLU A 221 -6.78 20.72 1.32
N SER A 222 -6.39 19.47 1.59
CA SER A 222 -5.94 19.02 2.90
C SER A 222 -4.71 19.79 3.37
N LEU A 223 -3.72 20.00 2.50
CA LEU A 223 -2.54 20.79 2.84
C LEU A 223 -2.90 22.25 3.12
N LEU A 224 -3.74 22.89 2.29
CA LEU A 224 -4.18 24.27 2.52
C LEU A 224 -4.95 24.44 3.83
N GLN A 225 -5.73 23.43 4.23
CA GLN A 225 -6.59 23.50 5.40
C GLN A 225 -5.86 23.16 6.71
N TYR A 226 -4.92 22.22 6.67
CA TYR A 226 -4.34 21.64 7.90
C TYR A 226 -2.84 21.91 8.08
N ALA A 227 -2.10 22.22 7.01
CA ALA A 227 -0.68 22.52 7.10
C ALA A 227 -0.40 23.99 7.36
N GLU A 228 0.82 24.31 7.80
CA GLU A 228 1.26 25.69 7.91
C GLU A 228 1.35 26.33 6.52
N ARG A 229 0.61 27.42 6.31
CA ARG A 229 0.50 28.11 5.01
C ARG A 229 1.85 28.46 4.39
N GLN A 230 2.81 28.94 5.19
CA GLN A 230 4.13 29.31 4.67
C GLN A 230 4.91 28.09 4.20
N ALA A 231 4.88 26.99 4.96
CA ALA A 231 5.53 25.74 4.58
C ALA A 231 4.93 25.17 3.29
N VAL A 232 3.60 25.24 3.12
CA VAL A 232 2.93 24.86 1.87
C VAL A 232 3.47 25.70 0.70
N LEU A 233 3.44 27.04 0.82
CA LEU A 233 3.95 27.92 -0.23
C LEU A 233 5.42 27.64 -0.58
N ASP A 234 6.27 27.41 0.41
CA ASP A 234 7.69 27.14 0.21
C ASP A 234 7.92 25.83 -0.56
N VAL A 235 7.16 24.76 -0.22
CA VAL A 235 7.21 23.47 -0.94
C VAL A 235 6.75 23.66 -2.39
N PHE A 236 5.61 24.31 -2.61
CA PHE A 236 5.08 24.53 -3.96
C PHE A 236 5.98 25.44 -4.81
N MET A 237 6.56 26.50 -4.23
CA MET A 237 7.53 27.34 -4.93
C MET A 237 8.78 26.56 -5.33
N LYS A 238 9.27 25.66 -4.46
CA LYS A 238 10.40 24.78 -4.78
C LYS A 238 10.08 23.82 -5.92
N GLU A 239 8.89 23.23 -5.92
CA GLU A 239 8.41 22.35 -7.01
C GLU A 239 8.28 23.12 -8.34
N LEU A 240 7.60 24.27 -8.35
CA LEU A 240 7.48 25.14 -9.52
C LEU A 240 8.84 25.65 -10.02
N GLY A 241 9.75 25.94 -9.10
CA GLY A 241 11.14 26.30 -9.41
C GLY A 241 11.85 25.23 -10.24
N ARG A 242 11.61 23.93 -10.00
CA ARG A 242 12.19 22.84 -10.82
C ARG A 242 11.74 22.91 -12.29
N TYR A 243 10.50 23.32 -12.55
CA TYR A 243 10.00 23.53 -13.92
C TYR A 243 10.63 24.74 -14.61
N SER A 244 10.90 25.82 -13.85
CA SER A 244 11.61 26.99 -14.40
C SER A 244 13.04 26.65 -14.85
N TRP A 245 13.74 25.77 -14.12
CA TRP A 245 15.06 25.26 -14.51
C TRP A 245 15.01 24.30 -15.71
N LEU A 246 13.95 23.50 -15.86
CA LEU A 246 13.73 22.66 -17.05
C LEU A 246 13.52 23.49 -18.32
N ILE A 247 12.81 24.62 -18.23
CA ILE A 247 12.65 25.55 -19.36
C ILE A 247 13.97 26.24 -19.72
N VAL A 248 14.79 26.60 -18.71
CA VAL A 248 16.11 27.20 -18.93
C VAL A 248 17.11 26.19 -19.51
N THR A 249 17.14 24.95 -19.00
CA THR A 249 18.02 23.90 -19.53
C THR A 249 17.59 23.43 -20.92
N ALA A 250 16.30 23.32 -21.21
CA ALA A 250 15.82 23.06 -22.58
C ALA A 250 16.21 24.17 -23.56
N ARG A 251 16.18 25.44 -23.13
CA ARG A 251 16.67 26.59 -23.93
C ARG A 251 18.19 26.62 -24.10
N VAL A 252 18.96 26.20 -23.09
CA VAL A 252 20.42 26.08 -23.20
C VAL A 252 20.78 24.93 -24.14
N ILE A 253 20.10 23.79 -24.09
CA ILE A 253 20.32 22.67 -25.01
C ILE A 253 19.91 23.06 -26.45
N SER A 254 18.77 23.75 -26.64
CA SER A 254 18.38 24.26 -27.97
C SER A 254 19.32 25.37 -28.48
N GLY A 255 19.89 26.18 -27.58
CA GLY A 255 20.85 27.25 -27.91
C GLY A 255 22.27 26.75 -28.18
N VAL A 256 22.63 25.56 -27.70
CA VAL A 256 23.91 24.89 -28.02
C VAL A 256 23.80 24.10 -29.34
N ALA A 257 22.61 23.65 -29.72
CA ALA A 257 22.36 22.98 -31.00
C ALA A 257 22.35 23.93 -32.23
N SER A 258 22.30 25.26 -32.04
CA SER A 258 22.28 26.24 -33.13
C SER A 258 23.66 26.66 -33.67
N HIS A 259 24.75 25.98 -33.28
CA HIS A 259 26.11 26.25 -33.77
C HIS A 259 26.75 25.10 -34.56
N ILE A 260 25.95 24.39 -35.36
CA ILE A 260 26.48 23.58 -36.47
C ILE A 260 25.93 24.17 -37.77
N GLN A 261 26.75 24.97 -38.44
CA GLN A 261 26.54 25.39 -39.82
C GLN A 261 26.49 24.14 -40.71
N VAL A 262 25.47 24.04 -41.55
CA VAL A 262 25.60 23.39 -42.85
C VAL A 262 25.10 24.39 -43.88
N GLU A 263 26.04 24.85 -44.69
CA GLU A 263 25.82 25.56 -45.94
C GLU A 263 24.97 24.70 -46.88
N GLU A 264 23.97 25.29 -47.55
CA GLU A 264 23.82 25.11 -48.99
C GLU A 264 22.96 26.24 -49.58
N THR A 265 23.55 26.86 -50.59
CA THR A 265 23.13 28.04 -51.35
C THR A 265 21.99 27.78 -52.33
N GLU A 266 21.13 28.80 -52.44
CA GLU A 266 20.22 29.23 -53.52
C GLU A 266 20.13 28.46 -54.85
N ALA A 267 18.87 28.23 -55.29
CA ALA A 267 18.30 28.48 -56.63
C ALA A 267 16.85 27.94 -56.63
N LEU A 268 15.78 28.54 -57.17
CA LEU A 268 15.59 29.67 -58.07
C LEU A 268 14.09 30.08 -58.03
N HIS A 269 13.81 31.31 -58.43
CA HIS A 269 12.47 31.92 -58.58
C HIS A 269 11.57 31.30 -59.67
N VAL A 270 10.26 31.57 -59.49
CA VAL A 270 9.05 31.44 -60.36
C VAL A 270 8.21 30.19 -60.13
#